data_AF-A0A2A6HEM1-F1
#
_entry.id   AF-A0A2A6HEM1-F1
#
_cell.length_a   1.000
_cell.length_b   1.000
_cell.length_c   1.000
_cell.angle_alpha   90.00
_cell.angle_beta   90.00
_cell.angle_gamma   90.00
#
_symmetry.space_group_name_H-M   'P 1'
#
loop_
_entity.id
_entity.type
_entity.pdbx_description
1 polymer ?
#
loop_
_entity_poly.entity_id
_entity_poly.type
_entity_poly.pdbx_seq_one_letter_code
_entity_poly.pdbx_strand_id
1 'polypeptide(L)' 'MRIIVHTAKCQGHARCWAQAPEIFNLDDEGYILPGAIDVEEKDELFASRGARSCPERALEIDCTSDALLDRLLFNQHCGG' A
#
# COMPACT_ATOMS: atom_id res chain seq x y z
N MET A 1 3.84 6.53 -0.01
CA MET A 1 2.69 6.03 0.80
C MET A 1 2.87 4.54 1.05
N ARG A 2 2.31 3.98 2.13
CA ARG A 2 2.32 2.52 2.39
C ARG A 2 0.90 1.99 2.56
N ILE A 3 0.64 0.77 2.09
CA ILE A 3 -0.63 0.07 2.33
C ILE A 3 -0.39 -1.14 3.22
N ILE A 4 -1.09 -1.21 4.34
CA ILE A 4 -1.06 -2.35 5.26
C ILE A 4 -2.22 -3.29 4.94
N VAL A 5 -1.90 -4.56 4.71
CA VAL A 5 -2.87 -5.59 4.34
C VAL A 5 -3.34 -6.37 5.58
N HIS A 6 -4.64 -6.28 5.87
CA HIS A 6 -5.33 -7.04 6.91
C HIS A 6 -6.00 -8.27 6.28
N THR A 7 -5.25 -9.34 6.05
CA THR A 7 -5.75 -10.55 5.37
C THR A 7 -6.95 -11.19 6.06
N ALA A 8 -7.03 -11.12 7.39
CA ALA A 8 -8.18 -11.60 8.16
C ALA A 8 -9.52 -10.92 7.80
N LYS A 9 -9.48 -9.73 7.19
CA LYS A 9 -10.68 -9.02 6.69
C LYS A 9 -10.95 -9.29 5.21
N CYS A 10 -9.99 -9.84 4.46
CA CYS A 10 -10.17 -10.05 3.03
C CYS A 10 -11.17 -11.18 2.77
N GLN A 11 -12.07 -10.95 1.81
CA GLN A 11 -13.12 -11.91 1.40
C GLN A 11 -13.07 -12.21 -0.10
N GLY A 12 -11.90 -12.05 -0.76
CA GLY A 12 -11.73 -12.47 -2.15
C GLY A 12 -12.45 -11.62 -3.22
N HIS A 13 -12.87 -10.39 -2.93
CA HIS A 13 -13.61 -9.55 -3.87
C HIS A 13 -12.79 -9.07 -5.09
N ALA A 14 -11.47 -9.16 -5.06
CA ALA A 14 -10.53 -8.71 -6.11
C ALA A 14 -10.67 -7.25 -6.60
N ARG A 15 -11.41 -6.40 -5.89
CA ARG A 15 -11.68 -5.00 -6.29
C ARG A 15 -10.42 -4.12 -6.25
N CYS A 16 -9.52 -4.37 -5.30
CA CYS A 16 -8.24 -3.66 -5.23
C CYS A 16 -7.40 -3.94 -6.48
N TRP A 17 -7.24 -5.20 -6.86
CA TRP A 17 -6.56 -5.62 -8.08
C TRP A 17 -7.21 -5.04 -9.34
N ALA A 18 -8.54 -5.09 -9.45
CA ALA A 18 -9.24 -4.54 -10.61
C ALA A 18 -8.99 -3.02 -10.81
N GLN A 19 -8.76 -2.29 -9.71
CA GLN A 19 -8.50 -0.84 -9.74
C GLN A 19 -7.02 -0.50 -9.96
N ALA A 20 -6.10 -1.35 -9.50
CA ALA A 20 -4.66 -1.12 -9.60
C ALA A 20 -3.92 -2.47 -9.66
N PRO A 21 -3.96 -3.17 -10.81
CA PRO A 21 -3.41 -4.52 -10.95
C PRO A 21 -1.89 -4.56 -10.87
N GLU A 22 -1.24 -3.41 -11.09
CA GLU A 22 0.22 -3.26 -10.97
C GLU A 22 0.69 -3.11 -9.51
N ILE A 23 -0.23 -2.87 -8.57
CA ILE A 23 0.08 -2.57 -7.16
C ILE A 23 -0.35 -3.71 -6.24
N PHE A 24 -1.54 -4.24 -6.47
CA PHE A 24 -2.11 -5.29 -5.62
C PHE A 24 -1.89 -6.65 -6.29
N ASN A 25 -1.23 -7.56 -5.59
CA ASN A 25 -1.09 -8.95 -6.04
C ASN A 25 -2.07 -9.84 -5.28
N LEU A 26 -2.79 -10.69 -6.01
CA LEU A 26 -3.70 -11.67 -5.45
C LEU A 26 -3.09 -13.07 -5.57
N ASP A 27 -3.52 -13.99 -4.71
CA ASP A 27 -3.33 -15.41 -4.92
C ASP A 27 -4.33 -15.98 -5.93
N ASP A 28 -4.22 -17.29 -6.19
CA ASP A 28 -5.06 -18.02 -7.14
C ASP A 28 -6.54 -18.07 -6.71
N GLU A 29 -6.84 -17.81 -5.43
CA GLU A 29 -8.20 -17.77 -4.87
C GLU A 29 -8.79 -16.35 -4.86
N GLY A 30 -8.02 -15.34 -5.28
CA GLY A 30 -8.44 -13.95 -5.36
C GLY A 30 -8.28 -13.16 -4.04
N TYR A 31 -7.56 -13.70 -3.07
CA TYR A 31 -7.22 -13.00 -1.83
C TYR A 31 -5.97 -12.15 -2.01
N ILE A 32 -5.93 -11.00 -1.33
CA ILE A 32 -4.75 -10.14 -1.31
C ILE A 32 -3.63 -10.81 -0.51
N LEU A 33 -2.41 -10.79 -1.04
CA LEU A 33 -1.23 -11.30 -0.34
C LEU A 33 -0.94 -10.48 0.94
N PRO A 34 -0.54 -11.13 2.05
CA PRO A 34 -0.24 -10.45 3.31
C PRO A 34 1.00 -9.55 3.21
N GLY A 35 1.04 -8.51 4.05
CA GLY A 35 2.22 -7.67 4.24
C GLY A 35 1.92 -6.18 4.11
N ALA A 36 2.97 -5.42 3.82
CA ALA A 36 2.91 -4.00 3.54
C ALA A 36 3.36 -3.74 2.09
N ILE A 37 2.65 -2.87 1.39
CA ILE A 37 2.96 -2.46 0.01
C ILE A 37 3.48 -1.03 0.06
N ASP A 38 4.76 -0.84 -0.20
CA ASP A 38 5.34 0.48 -0.42
C ASP A 38 4.99 0.95 -1.83
N VAL A 39 4.34 2.12 -1.91
CA VAL A 39 3.80 2.67 -3.15
C VAL A 39 4.64 3.87 -3.57
N GLU A 40 5.09 3.85 -4.83
CA GLU A 40 5.77 4.99 -5.47
C GLU A 40 4.84 6.20 -5.58
N GLU A 41 5.42 7.41 -5.53
CA GLU A 41 4.66 8.68 -5.52
C GLU A 41 3.71 8.79 -6.73
N LYS A 42 4.13 8.30 -7.90
CA LYS A 42 3.33 8.32 -9.14
C LYS A 42 2.06 7.45 -9.06
N ASP A 43 2.07 6.43 -8.19
CA ASP A 43 1.02 5.41 -8.10
C ASP A 43 0.11 5.58 -6.88
N GLU A 44 0.37 6.57 -6.03
CA GLU A 44 -0.38 6.79 -4.79
C GLU A 44 -1.88 6.98 -5.04
N LEU A 45 -2.25 7.63 -6.14
CA LEU A 45 -3.66 7.82 -6.51
C LEU A 45 -4.34 6.48 -6.83
N PHE A 46 -3.68 5.62 -7.60
CA PHE A 46 -4.20 4.30 -7.98
C PHE A 46 -4.28 3.38 -6.78
N ALA A 47 -3.23 3.34 -5.97
CA ALA A 47 -3.17 2.61 -4.72
C ALA A 47 -4.28 3.04 -3.74
N SER A 48 -4.48 4.35 -3.56
CA SER A 48 -5.55 4.89 -2.70
C SER A 48 -6.94 4.52 -3.22
N ARG A 49 -7.16 4.59 -4.54
CA ARG A 49 -8.43 4.15 -5.17
C ARG A 49 -8.66 2.65 -4.99
N GLY A 50 -7.64 1.82 -5.18
CA GLY A 50 -7.73 0.38 -5.01
C GLY A 50 -7.98 -0.01 -3.55
N ALA A 51 -7.28 0.61 -2.59
CA ALA A 51 -7.51 0.41 -1.16
C ALA A 51 -8.95 0.76 -0.75
N ARG A 52 -9.44 1.94 -1.18
CA ARG A 52 -10.80 2.41 -0.88
C ARG A 52 -11.91 1.62 -1.59
N SER A 53 -11.57 0.86 -2.63
CA SER A 53 -12.54 0.01 -3.32
C SER A 53 -12.93 -1.23 -2.50
N CYS A 54 -12.13 -1.61 -1.50
CA CYS A 54 -12.37 -2.79 -0.69
C CYS A 54 -13.59 -2.59 0.24
N PRO A 55 -14.67 -3.39 0.08
CA PRO A 55 -15.85 -3.27 0.94
C PRO A 55 -15.57 -3.63 2.40
N GLU A 56 -14.65 -4.58 2.61
CA GLU A 56 -14.27 -5.08 3.93
C GLU A 56 -13.26 -4.20 4.67
N ARG A 57 -12.76 -3.15 4.01
CA ARG A 57 -11.70 -2.27 4.54
C ARG A 57 -10.47 -3.07 5.02
N ALA A 58 -10.09 -4.06 4.21
CA ALA A 58 -8.93 -4.91 4.46
C ALA A 58 -7.59 -4.21 4.14
N LEU A 59 -7.63 -3.03 3.50
CA LEU A 59 -6.45 -2.28 3.07
C LEU A 59 -6.43 -0.94 3.83
N GLU A 60 -5.43 -0.78 4.68
CA GLU A 60 -5.20 0.45 5.44
C GLU A 60 -4.14 1.29 4.75
N ILE A 61 -4.44 2.57 4.55
CA ILE A 61 -3.50 3.51 3.96
C ILE A 61 -2.73 4.16 5.09
N ASP A 62 -1.45 3.83 5.18
CA ASP A 62 -0.51 4.49 6.07
C ASP A 62 0.18 5.63 5.33
N CYS A 63 -0.14 6.85 5.74
CA CYS A 63 0.49 8.08 5.26
C CYS A 63 1.68 8.49 6.13
N THR A 64 2.03 7.70 7.15
CA THR A 64 3.18 7.98 8.02
C THR A 64 4.39 8.14 7.12
N SER A 65 4.97 9.33 7.19
CA SER A 65 6.02 9.85 6.33
C SER A 65 7.35 9.17 6.64
N ASP A 66 7.42 7.85 6.52
CA ASP A 66 8.63 7.04 6.70
C ASP A 66 9.65 7.34 5.59
N ALA A 67 9.18 7.74 4.40
CA ALA A 67 10.04 8.28 3.34
C ALA A 67 10.72 9.61 3.74
N LEU A 68 10.18 10.34 4.72
CA LEU A 68 10.78 11.57 5.24
C LEU A 68 11.77 11.25 6.38
N LEU A 69 11.55 10.17 7.15
CA LEU A 69 12.50 9.72 8.16
C LEU A 69 13.76 9.10 7.53
N ASP A 70 13.64 8.30 6.46
CA ASP A 70 14.81 7.75 5.75
C ASP A 70 15.66 8.86 5.11
N ARG A 71 15.01 9.92 4.60
CA ARG A 71 15.67 11.13 4.10
C ARG A 71 16.28 12.00 5.20
N LEU A 72 15.72 12.01 6.40
CA LEU A 72 16.25 12.76 7.55
C LEU A 72 17.36 12.00 8.30
N LEU A 73 17.46 10.68 8.15
CA LEU A 73 18.51 9.87 8.77
C LEU A 73 19.79 9.76 7.92
N PHE A 74 19.70 9.95 6.60
CA PHE A 74 20.88 9.89 5.70
C PHE A 74 21.55 11.23 5.35
N ASN A 75 21.01 12.38 5.79
CA ASN A 75 21.56 13.69 5.41
C ASN A 75 21.94 14.60 6.60
N GLN A 76 22.54 14.03 7.65
CA GLN A 76 23.05 14.81 8.79
C GLN A 76 24.58 14.82 8.93
N HIS A 77 25.33 14.61 7.86
CA HIS A 77 26.78 14.89 7.84
C HIS A 77 27.18 15.66 6.58
N CYS A 78 27.77 16.85 6.82
CA CYS A 78 28.37 17.87 5.93
C CYS A 78 27.47 19.09 5.64
N GLY A 79 27.78 20.33 6.04
CA GLY A 79 28.88 20.91 6.84
C GLY A 79 28.30 22.07 7.68
N GLY A 80 29.04 22.69 8.61
CA GLY A 80 30.40 23.20 8.46
C GLY A 80 30.31 24.72 8.49
#